data_AF-A0AAN7XWK7-F1
#
_entry.id   AF-A0AAN7XWK7-F1
#
_cell.length_a   1.000
_cell.length_b   1.000
_cell.length_c   1.000
_cell.angle_alpha   90.00
_cell.angle_beta   90.00
_cell.angle_gamma   90.00
#
_symmetry.space_group_name_H-M   'P 1'
#
loop_
_entity.id
_entity.type
_entity.pdbx_description
1 polymer ?
#
loop_
_entity_poly.entity_id
_entity_poly.type
_entity_poly.pdbx_seq_one_letter_code
_entity_poly.pdbx_strand_id
1 'polypeptide(L)'
;MEKTYSLTAHYDEFQEVKNGGRYSSDILSNGMTLHLGGSLDRHMTRGRGGTLSNGRNRDLGSTSSSGGLPRWSRREICLLSALVFAAGMCVILGSMLALKYISLDAQQDPQCRQDCQRKRSLLRAARFVQSNIDPTIQPCEDFYSFACGGWLRRHGIPEDKLSYGIITAIGEHNEEKLERLLLEPIRRREPDSAERKVKEFYRSCINVQEIDKLGSDPMTEVIDSCGGWDMAGAPPKTPGWEREGAPQRPDFNELLYRTQGVYSTAVFFSLTVNVDDKNSSRNAIRIDQEGLTLPDRSLYLGQDEDSVKILAAYKALMERLLSMLGAHNATQKSKEIIHLETRLANITVSEYDDQRKDISTMYNRITLRQLQNIAPSLHWKRLLDRIFHDNLSEDEEIVVLATDYIQKVSDIIKSTSQR
;
A
#
# COMPACT_ATOMS: atom_id res chain seq x y z
N MET A 1 -17.49 11.85 34.87
CA MET A 1 -17.05 12.29 33.53
C MET A 1 -15.55 12.51 33.62
N GLU A 2 -14.78 11.45 33.40
CA GLU A 2 -13.34 11.57 33.21
C GLU A 2 -13.12 12.11 31.80
N LYS A 3 -12.36 13.20 31.68
CA LYS A 3 -11.99 13.78 30.39
C LYS A 3 -11.16 12.73 29.64
N THR A 4 -11.61 12.35 28.46
CA THR A 4 -10.84 11.57 27.50
C THR A 4 -9.55 12.33 27.19
N TYR A 5 -8.42 11.76 27.62
CA TYR A 5 -7.08 12.25 27.29
C TYR A 5 -6.84 12.08 25.79
N SER A 6 -6.85 13.18 25.05
CA SER A 6 -6.46 13.18 23.63
C SER A 6 -4.94 13.34 23.52
N LEU A 7 -4.28 12.35 22.92
CA LEU A 7 -2.83 12.40 22.65
C LEU A 7 -2.44 13.52 21.69
N THR A 8 -3.37 14.07 20.91
CA THR A 8 -3.12 15.22 20.04
C THR A 8 -3.02 16.56 20.79
N ALA A 9 -3.67 16.70 21.95
CA ALA A 9 -3.72 17.98 22.66
C ALA A 9 -2.34 18.41 23.22
N HIS A 10 -1.46 17.45 23.54
CA HIS A 10 -0.10 17.75 23.99
C HIS A 10 0.85 18.12 22.83
N TYR A 11 0.48 17.81 21.57
CA TYR A 11 1.29 18.14 20.40
C TYR A 11 1.15 19.61 19.99
N ASP A 12 -0.04 20.19 20.10
CA ASP A 12 -0.27 21.60 19.78
C ASP A 12 0.45 22.52 20.79
N GLU A 13 0.46 22.17 22.08
CA GLU A 13 1.25 22.88 23.10
C GLU A 13 2.77 22.81 22.83
N PHE A 14 3.27 21.72 22.23
CA PHE A 14 4.68 21.61 21.89
C PHE A 14 5.09 22.46 20.67
N GLN A 15 4.16 22.72 19.74
CA GLN A 15 4.39 23.56 18.56
C GLN A 15 4.31 25.06 18.91
N GLU A 16 3.45 25.47 19.84
CA GLU A 16 3.34 26.88 20.25
C GLU A 16 4.63 27.40 20.95
N VAL A 17 5.44 26.53 21.54
CA VAL A 17 6.60 26.95 22.35
C VAL A 17 7.87 27.24 21.52
N LYS A 18 7.97 26.85 20.24
CA LYS A 18 9.11 27.24 19.39
C LYS A 18 8.74 27.29 17.92
N ASN A 19 8.45 28.50 17.41
CA ASN A 19 9.07 29.06 16.20
C ASN A 19 8.50 30.47 15.88
N GLY A 20 8.70 31.41 16.80
CA GLY A 20 8.75 32.82 16.47
C GLY A 20 10.14 33.18 15.94
N GLY A 21 10.34 33.15 14.62
CA GLY A 21 11.62 33.51 14.01
C GLY A 21 11.59 33.47 12.47
N ARG A 22 11.40 34.63 11.85
CA ARG A 22 11.61 34.88 10.41
C ARG A 22 13.03 34.50 9.98
N TYR A 23 13.18 33.93 8.78
CA TYR A 23 14.22 34.13 7.73
C TYR A 23 14.25 32.85 6.87
N SER A 24 13.64 32.83 5.69
CA SER A 24 14.12 33.31 4.37
C SER A 24 14.80 32.19 3.57
N SER A 25 14.32 32.04 2.34
CA SER A 25 14.82 31.15 1.30
C SER A 25 16.33 31.27 1.12
N ASP A 26 17.06 30.17 1.31
CA ASP A 26 18.29 29.89 0.57
C ASP A 26 18.57 28.38 0.59
N ILE A 27 18.97 27.89 -0.58
CA ILE A 27 19.27 26.50 -0.91
C ILE A 27 20.48 26.04 -0.09
N LEU A 28 20.34 24.94 0.64
CA LEU A 28 21.47 24.12 1.08
C LEU A 28 21.21 22.66 0.76
N SER A 29 21.87 22.19 -0.30
CA SER A 29 22.13 20.76 -0.50
C SER A 29 23.02 20.28 0.63
N ASN A 30 22.63 19.24 1.35
CA ASN A 30 23.58 18.35 2.02
C ASN A 30 22.93 16.97 2.14
N GLY A 31 23.25 16.13 1.16
CA GLY A 31 23.00 14.71 1.21
C GLY A 31 23.87 14.07 2.30
N MET A 32 23.25 13.23 3.13
CA MET A 32 23.95 12.23 3.91
C MET A 32 23.49 10.85 3.44
N THR A 33 24.23 10.29 2.48
CA THR A 33 24.17 8.89 2.09
C THR A 33 24.91 8.04 3.12
N LEU A 34 24.17 7.15 3.79
CA LEU A 34 24.72 6.12 4.67
C LEU A 34 25.32 4.98 3.82
N HIS A 35 26.62 5.10 3.52
CA HIS A 35 27.39 4.04 2.87
C HIS A 35 27.75 2.93 3.87
N LEU A 36 27.25 1.71 3.61
CA LEU A 36 27.82 0.46 4.13
C LEU A 36 28.30 -0.37 2.94
N GLY A 37 29.61 -0.34 2.68
CA GLY A 37 30.27 -1.23 1.72
C GLY A 37 30.34 -2.69 2.21
N GLY A 38 30.53 -3.70 1.38
CA GLY A 38 30.77 -3.72 -0.06
C GLY A 38 30.60 -5.15 -0.60
N SER A 39 30.37 -5.27 -1.90
CA SER A 39 30.39 -6.54 -2.63
C SER A 39 31.35 -6.39 -3.80
N LEU A 40 32.28 -7.34 -3.90
CA LEU A 40 33.32 -7.43 -4.91
C LEU A 40 32.76 -8.24 -6.09
N ASP A 41 32.32 -7.56 -7.15
CA ASP A 41 32.07 -8.21 -8.44
C ASP A 41 33.33 -8.16 -9.31
N ARG A 42 33.82 -9.34 -9.69
CA ARG A 42 34.79 -9.54 -10.77
C ARG A 42 34.02 -9.86 -12.05
N HIS A 43 34.07 -8.97 -13.03
CA HIS A 43 33.79 -9.32 -14.41
C HIS A 43 35.01 -9.11 -15.31
N MET A 44 35.32 -10.17 -16.07
CA MET A 44 36.28 -10.23 -17.15
C MET A 44 36.05 -9.15 -18.21
N THR A 45 37.13 -8.60 -18.76
CA THR A 45 37.17 -8.13 -20.15
C THR A 45 38.48 -8.54 -20.83
N ARG A 46 38.34 -8.86 -22.12
CA ARG A 46 39.31 -9.45 -23.04
C ARG A 46 39.44 -8.49 -24.23
N GLY A 47 40.65 -8.24 -24.71
CA GLY A 47 40.95 -7.52 -25.98
C GLY A 47 42.32 -6.86 -25.88
N ARG A 48 43.41 -7.36 -26.49
CA ARG A 48 43.77 -7.52 -27.92
C ARG A 48 44.08 -6.18 -28.61
N GLY A 49 45.37 -5.98 -28.95
CA GLY A 49 45.77 -5.38 -30.24
C GLY A 49 46.76 -4.21 -30.21
N GLY A 50 47.98 -4.47 -30.72
CA GLY A 50 48.65 -3.60 -31.72
C GLY A 50 49.62 -2.51 -31.23
N THR A 51 50.94 -2.69 -31.47
CA THR A 51 51.76 -1.96 -32.50
C THR A 51 52.28 -0.58 -32.02
N LEU A 52 53.53 -0.11 -32.25
CA LEU A 52 54.51 -0.34 -33.31
C LEU A 52 55.85 0.39 -32.97
N SER A 53 56.95 -0.12 -33.54
CA SER A 53 58.14 0.62 -34.06
C SER A 53 59.22 1.08 -33.04
N ASN A 54 60.53 1.12 -33.33
CA ASN A 54 61.41 0.58 -34.38
C ASN A 54 62.86 0.86 -33.94
N GLY A 55 63.86 0.12 -34.44
CA GLY A 55 65.23 0.66 -34.49
C GLY A 55 66.44 -0.29 -34.47
N ARG A 56 66.65 -1.02 -35.58
CA ARG A 56 67.94 -1.38 -36.25
C ARG A 56 69.04 -2.15 -35.48
N ASN A 57 69.93 -2.92 -36.12
CA ASN A 57 69.97 -3.82 -37.28
C ASN A 57 71.38 -4.46 -37.27
N ARG A 58 71.56 -5.54 -38.05
CA ARG A 58 72.81 -6.23 -38.47
C ARG A 58 73.33 -7.33 -37.53
N ASP A 59 73.70 -8.52 -38.01
CA ASP A 59 73.95 -8.98 -39.40
C ASP A 59 73.97 -10.52 -39.47
N LEU A 60 73.66 -11.03 -40.68
CA LEU A 60 74.18 -12.24 -41.36
C LEU A 60 73.85 -13.66 -40.87
N GLY A 61 73.38 -14.50 -41.82
CA GLY A 61 73.77 -15.91 -41.90
C GLY A 61 72.66 -16.92 -42.19
N SER A 62 72.76 -17.61 -43.32
CA SER A 62 71.79 -18.46 -44.03
C SER A 62 71.62 -19.93 -43.59
N THR A 63 70.37 -20.42 -43.77
CA THR A 63 69.90 -21.73 -44.33
C THR A 63 70.08 -23.10 -43.61
N SER A 64 68.91 -23.70 -43.29
CA SER A 64 68.40 -25.12 -43.40
C SER A 64 69.33 -26.31 -43.10
N SER A 65 68.96 -27.36 -42.34
CA SER A 65 67.74 -28.20 -42.43
C SER A 65 67.51 -29.14 -41.21
N SER A 66 66.25 -29.59 -41.05
CA SER A 66 65.71 -30.84 -40.42
C SER A 66 65.93 -31.20 -38.93
N GLY A 67 64.82 -31.23 -38.18
CA GLY A 67 64.35 -32.40 -37.39
C GLY A 67 64.96 -32.71 -36.01
N GLY A 68 64.27 -32.35 -34.93
CA GLY A 68 64.47 -32.92 -33.59
C GLY A 68 63.67 -32.21 -32.49
N LEU A 69 62.96 -32.96 -31.63
CA LEU A 69 62.33 -32.42 -30.41
C LEU A 69 63.38 -31.64 -29.58
N PRO A 70 63.03 -30.49 -28.97
CA PRO A 70 64.03 -29.66 -28.30
C PRO A 70 64.61 -30.41 -27.10
N ARG A 71 65.90 -30.76 -27.16
CA ARG A 71 66.66 -31.23 -25.99
C ARG A 71 66.88 -30.02 -25.09
N TRP A 72 66.08 -29.90 -24.05
CA TRP A 72 66.24 -28.85 -23.05
C TRP A 72 67.61 -29.00 -22.39
N SER A 73 68.33 -27.89 -22.25
CA SER A 73 69.62 -27.89 -21.57
C SER A 73 69.42 -28.26 -20.10
N ARG A 74 70.43 -28.88 -19.46
CA ARG A 74 70.37 -29.22 -18.02
C ARG A 74 70.00 -28.02 -17.15
N ARG A 75 70.34 -26.79 -17.57
CA ARG A 75 70.02 -25.54 -16.87
C ARG A 75 68.53 -25.19 -16.96
N GLU A 76 67.89 -25.37 -18.11
CA GLU A 76 66.45 -25.10 -18.29
C GLU A 76 65.59 -26.11 -17.55
N ILE A 77 65.97 -27.39 -17.56
CA ILE A 77 65.31 -28.44 -16.76
C ILE A 77 65.42 -28.10 -15.27
N CYS A 78 66.59 -27.63 -14.82
CA CYS A 78 66.81 -27.26 -13.42
C CYS A 78 65.97 -26.03 -13.03
N LEU A 79 65.91 -24.99 -13.87
CA LEU A 79 65.10 -23.80 -13.62
C LEU A 79 63.58 -24.10 -13.62
N LEU A 80 63.11 -24.93 -14.54
CA LEU A 80 61.70 -25.32 -14.59
C LEU A 80 61.33 -26.24 -13.43
N SER A 81 62.25 -27.13 -13.01
CA SER A 81 62.05 -27.91 -11.78
C SER A 81 62.01 -27.03 -10.53
N ALA A 82 62.84 -25.99 -10.45
CA ALA A 82 62.85 -25.04 -9.35
C ALA A 82 61.57 -24.18 -9.32
N LEU A 83 61.07 -23.75 -10.48
CA LEU A 83 59.81 -23.01 -10.59
C LEU A 83 58.60 -23.86 -10.21
N VAL A 84 58.55 -25.12 -10.65
CA VAL A 84 57.49 -26.07 -10.24
C VAL A 84 57.55 -26.32 -8.74
N PHE A 85 58.75 -26.45 -8.17
CA PHE A 85 58.92 -26.59 -6.73
C PHE A 85 58.48 -25.34 -5.96
N ALA A 86 58.84 -24.13 -6.43
CA ALA A 86 58.42 -22.87 -5.83
C ALA A 86 56.90 -22.65 -5.93
N ALA A 87 56.28 -22.98 -7.07
CA ALA A 87 54.84 -22.94 -7.24
C ALA A 87 54.14 -23.96 -6.34
N GLY A 88 54.68 -25.18 -6.23
CA GLY A 88 54.21 -26.20 -5.29
C GLY A 88 54.27 -25.73 -3.84
N MET A 89 55.38 -25.10 -3.44
CA MET A 89 55.54 -24.51 -2.10
C MET A 89 54.55 -23.36 -1.85
N CYS A 90 54.26 -22.52 -2.85
CA CYS A 90 53.26 -21.46 -2.73
C CYS A 90 51.84 -22.02 -2.59
N VAL A 91 51.50 -23.08 -3.34
CA VAL A 91 50.20 -23.76 -3.21
C VAL A 91 50.07 -24.42 -1.84
N ILE A 92 51.14 -25.06 -1.34
CA ILE A 92 51.16 -25.67 -0.01
C ILE A 92 51.02 -24.60 1.08
N LEU A 93 51.77 -23.50 1.03
CA LEU A 93 51.67 -22.40 1.98
C LEU A 93 50.30 -21.72 1.92
N GLY A 94 49.75 -21.50 0.72
CA GLY A 94 48.41 -20.98 0.52
C GLY A 94 47.33 -21.92 1.08
N SER A 95 47.52 -23.23 0.90
CA SER A 95 46.62 -24.25 1.46
C SER A 95 46.73 -24.33 2.98
N MET A 96 47.94 -24.23 3.55
CA MET A 96 48.14 -24.16 5.00
C MET A 96 47.54 -22.90 5.63
N LEU A 97 47.65 -21.75 4.96
CA LEU A 97 47.00 -20.51 5.38
C LEU A 97 45.47 -20.60 5.28
N ALA A 98 44.95 -21.17 4.20
CA ALA A 98 43.51 -21.42 4.05
C ALA A 98 42.99 -22.39 5.11
N LEU A 99 43.71 -23.48 5.38
CA LEU A 99 43.39 -24.44 6.44
C LEU A 99 43.45 -23.79 7.83
N LYS A 100 44.43 -22.92 8.10
CA LYS A 100 44.51 -22.15 9.35
C LYS A 100 43.36 -21.16 9.50
N TYR A 101 42.93 -20.53 8.40
CA TYR A 101 41.78 -19.62 8.40
C TYR A 101 40.46 -20.37 8.63
N ILE A 102 40.28 -21.50 7.96
CA ILE A 102 39.12 -22.39 8.15
C ILE A 102 39.13 -23.01 9.56
N SER A 103 40.30 -23.37 10.10
CA SER A 103 40.41 -23.90 11.47
C SER A 103 40.14 -22.83 12.52
N LEU A 104 40.52 -21.57 12.28
CA LEU A 104 40.19 -20.44 13.14
C LEU A 104 38.68 -20.13 13.14
N ASP A 105 38.03 -20.23 11.98
CA ASP A 105 36.58 -20.06 11.84
C ASP A 105 35.82 -21.27 12.46
N ALA A 106 36.38 -22.47 12.37
CA ALA A 106 35.85 -23.69 13.01
C ALA A 106 36.12 -23.77 14.52
N GLN A 107 37.17 -23.08 15.02
CA GLN A 107 37.47 -22.95 16.46
C GLN A 107 36.76 -21.78 17.12
N GLN A 108 36.05 -20.92 16.37
CA GLN A 108 35.13 -19.97 16.98
C GLN A 108 33.96 -20.74 17.57
N ASP A 109 33.99 -20.86 18.90
CA ASP A 109 32.93 -21.45 19.70
C ASP A 109 31.56 -20.92 19.23
N PRO A 110 30.60 -21.78 18.83
CA PRO A 110 29.25 -21.35 18.46
C PRO A 110 28.59 -20.49 19.55
N GLN A 111 28.97 -20.69 20.82
CA GLN A 111 28.58 -19.83 21.95
C GLN A 111 29.07 -18.39 21.76
N CYS A 112 30.35 -18.20 21.39
CA CYS A 112 30.96 -16.89 21.15
C CYS A 112 30.31 -16.16 19.96
N ARG A 113 29.92 -16.88 18.90
CA ARG A 113 29.22 -16.30 17.73
C ARG A 113 27.82 -15.80 18.09
N GLN A 114 27.06 -16.59 18.85
CA GLN A 114 25.74 -16.19 19.37
C GLN A 114 25.85 -15.02 20.35
N ASP A 115 26.82 -15.05 21.27
CA ASP A 115 27.06 -13.98 22.24
C ASP A 115 27.49 -12.66 21.57
N CYS A 116 28.30 -12.73 20.51
CA CYS A 116 28.67 -11.55 19.72
C CYS A 116 27.48 -10.94 18.97
N GLN A 117 26.61 -11.76 18.37
CA GLN A 117 25.39 -11.28 17.72
C GLN A 117 24.43 -10.66 18.75
N ARG A 118 24.23 -11.32 19.90
CA ARG A 118 23.44 -10.81 21.01
C ARG A 118 23.95 -9.47 21.52
N LYS A 119 25.26 -9.33 21.72
CA LYS A 119 25.90 -8.07 22.15
C LYS A 119 25.68 -6.94 21.15
N ARG A 120 25.82 -7.23 19.84
CA ARG A 120 25.57 -6.23 18.79
C ARG A 120 24.12 -5.77 18.76
N SER A 121 23.17 -6.69 18.86
CA SER A 121 21.73 -6.37 18.91
C SER A 121 21.39 -5.55 20.15
N LEU A 122 21.92 -5.91 21.31
CA LEU A 122 21.75 -5.17 22.56
C LEU A 122 22.28 -3.73 22.44
N LEU A 123 23.48 -3.56 21.88
CA LEU A 123 24.07 -2.22 21.68
C LEU A 123 23.26 -1.36 20.72
N ARG A 124 22.67 -1.95 19.67
CA ARG A 124 21.76 -1.21 18.77
C ARG A 124 20.49 -0.79 19.49
N ALA A 125 19.86 -1.71 20.22
CA ALA A 125 18.65 -1.41 21.00
C ALA A 125 18.93 -0.33 22.06
N ALA A 126 20.04 -0.43 22.80
CA ALA A 126 20.43 0.55 23.79
C ALA A 126 20.65 1.95 23.19
N ARG A 127 21.34 2.03 22.04
CA ARG A 127 21.52 3.31 21.33
C ARG A 127 20.20 3.89 20.83
N PHE A 128 19.32 3.05 20.30
CA PHE A 128 18.00 3.48 19.85
C PHE A 128 17.20 4.08 21.01
N VAL A 129 17.10 3.36 22.14
CA VAL A 129 16.44 3.85 23.35
C VAL A 129 17.09 5.14 23.85
N GLN A 130 18.42 5.15 24.02
CA GLN A 130 19.16 6.32 24.49
C GLN A 130 18.93 7.54 23.60
N SER A 131 18.82 7.36 22.28
CA SER A 131 18.58 8.47 21.36
C SER A 131 17.19 9.08 21.53
N ASN A 132 16.18 8.32 21.93
CA ASN A 132 14.80 8.79 22.04
C ASN A 132 14.49 9.42 23.41
N ILE A 133 15.24 9.04 24.44
CA ILE A 133 15.07 9.58 25.79
C ILE A 133 15.45 11.07 25.86
N ASP A 134 14.62 11.83 26.55
CA ASP A 134 14.93 13.17 27.04
C ASP A 134 15.22 13.13 28.56
N PRO A 135 16.50 13.21 28.96
CA PRO A 135 16.87 13.14 30.38
C PRO A 135 16.52 14.41 31.16
N THR A 136 16.04 15.47 30.50
CA THR A 136 15.65 16.73 31.17
C THR A 136 14.27 16.68 31.80
N ILE A 137 13.46 15.67 31.46
CA ILE A 137 12.10 15.47 31.96
C ILE A 137 12.10 14.43 33.06
N GLN A 138 11.34 14.66 34.15
CA GLN A 138 11.20 13.68 35.22
C GLN A 138 10.27 12.54 34.77
N PRO A 139 10.71 11.26 34.82
CA PRO A 139 9.91 10.14 34.33
C PRO A 139 8.64 9.87 35.14
N CYS A 140 8.58 10.30 36.40
CA CYS A 140 7.40 10.15 37.26
C CYS A 140 6.35 11.25 37.05
N GLU A 141 6.71 12.34 36.34
CA GLU A 141 5.79 13.44 36.02
C GLU A 141 5.21 13.27 34.62
N ASP A 142 6.07 13.06 33.62
CA ASP A 142 5.67 12.79 32.23
C ASP A 142 6.61 11.75 31.61
N PHE A 143 6.21 10.49 31.68
CA PHE A 143 6.97 9.38 31.12
C PHE A 143 7.02 9.42 29.58
N TYR A 144 6.02 10.01 28.92
CA TYR A 144 5.98 10.08 27.46
C TYR A 144 7.06 11.05 26.95
N SER A 145 7.09 12.27 27.48
CA SER A 145 8.12 13.24 27.11
C SER A 145 9.53 12.78 27.52
N PHE A 146 9.68 12.12 28.67
CA PHE A 146 10.95 11.49 29.05
C PHE A 146 11.38 10.41 28.05
N ALA A 147 10.51 9.49 27.65
CA ALA A 147 10.88 8.36 26.80
C ALA A 147 10.98 8.71 25.31
N CYS A 148 10.19 9.68 24.85
CA CYS A 148 10.00 10.01 23.43
C CYS A 148 10.48 11.40 23.03
N GLY A 149 10.77 12.30 23.99
CA GLY A 149 11.07 13.72 23.70
C GLY A 149 12.27 13.92 22.78
N GLY A 150 13.27 13.05 22.85
CA GLY A 150 14.40 13.04 21.91
C GLY A 150 13.97 12.70 20.48
N TRP A 151 13.01 11.80 20.30
CA TRP A 151 12.45 11.47 18.98
C TRP A 151 11.65 12.65 18.42
N LEU A 152 10.77 13.26 19.22
CA LEU A 152 9.90 14.37 18.81
C LEU A 152 10.69 15.57 18.31
N ARG A 153 11.81 15.88 18.96
CA ARG A 153 12.70 16.98 18.53
C ARG A 153 13.40 16.76 17.20
N ARG A 154 13.58 15.49 16.79
CA ARG A 154 14.31 15.14 15.56
C ARG A 154 13.41 14.84 14.38
N HIS A 155 12.13 14.57 14.62
CA HIS A 155 11.19 14.15 13.58
C HIS A 155 9.94 15.02 13.64
N GLY A 156 9.88 16.00 12.73
CA GLY A 156 8.63 16.67 12.41
C GLY A 156 7.72 15.72 11.62
N ILE A 157 6.42 16.02 11.59
CA ILE A 157 5.47 15.31 10.74
C ILE A 157 5.76 15.73 9.28
N PRO A 158 6.12 14.79 8.39
CA PRO A 158 6.31 15.10 6.98
C PRO A 158 5.03 15.65 6.32
N GLU A 159 5.15 16.50 5.30
CA GLU A 159 4.00 17.15 4.63
C GLU A 159 3.00 16.16 4.03
N ASP A 160 3.45 14.95 3.68
CA ASP A 160 2.64 13.89 3.10
C ASP A 160 1.91 13.03 4.16
N LYS A 161 2.00 13.39 5.45
CA LYS A 161 1.52 12.55 6.57
C LYS A 161 0.68 13.33 7.57
N LEU A 162 -0.34 12.67 8.10
CA LEU A 162 -1.17 13.19 9.18
C LEU A 162 -0.59 12.90 10.57
N SER A 163 0.22 11.84 10.68
CA SER A 163 0.90 11.46 11.90
C SER A 163 2.22 10.78 11.57
N TYR A 164 3.22 10.95 12.43
CA TYR A 164 4.52 10.32 12.26
C TYR A 164 5.02 9.79 13.60
N GLY A 165 5.49 8.55 13.59
CA GLY A 165 5.96 7.85 14.78
C GLY A 165 6.78 6.62 14.39
N ILE A 166 7.18 5.83 15.40
CA ILE A 166 8.05 4.66 15.18
C ILE A 166 7.42 3.63 14.24
N ILE A 167 6.11 3.38 14.34
CA ILE A 167 5.43 2.41 13.46
C ILE A 167 5.46 2.89 12.00
N THR A 168 5.18 4.16 11.75
CA THR A 168 5.26 4.76 10.41
C THR A 168 6.68 4.70 9.85
N ALA A 169 7.69 5.04 10.65
CA ALA A 169 9.10 4.96 10.23
C ALA A 169 9.56 3.53 9.91
N ILE A 170 9.07 2.53 10.66
CA ILE A 170 9.29 1.11 10.33
C ILE A 170 8.57 0.72 9.03
N GLY A 171 7.36 1.24 8.84
CA GLY A 171 6.57 1.09 7.61
C GLY A 171 7.36 1.56 6.39
N GLU A 172 7.86 2.80 6.40
CA GLU A 172 8.66 3.37 5.31
C GLU A 172 9.90 2.50 5.00
N HIS A 173 10.63 2.06 6.02
CA HIS A 173 11.78 1.18 5.79
C HIS A 173 11.41 -0.19 5.19
N ASN A 174 10.21 -0.69 5.48
CA ASN A 174 9.70 -1.90 4.86
C ASN A 174 9.23 -1.64 3.43
N GLU A 175 8.58 -0.51 3.17
CA GLU A 175 8.18 -0.08 1.83
C GLU A 175 9.38 0.03 0.88
N GLU A 176 10.50 0.63 1.33
CA GLU A 176 11.76 0.69 0.55
C GLU A 176 12.31 -0.71 0.18
N LYS A 177 12.11 -1.70 1.06
CA LYS A 177 12.50 -3.09 0.76
C LYS A 177 11.54 -3.73 -0.21
N LEU A 178 10.24 -3.52 -0.02
CA LEU A 178 9.20 -4.05 -0.89
C LEU A 178 9.31 -3.48 -2.30
N GLU A 179 9.52 -2.18 -2.45
CA GLU A 179 9.78 -1.52 -3.72
C GLU A 179 10.96 -2.18 -4.45
N ARG A 180 12.10 -2.35 -3.78
CA ARG A 180 13.26 -3.03 -4.37
C ARG A 180 12.91 -4.45 -4.83
N LEU A 181 12.21 -5.21 -4.00
CA LEU A 181 11.78 -6.58 -4.34
C LEU A 181 10.82 -6.62 -5.52
N LEU A 182 9.92 -5.63 -5.65
CA LEU A 182 8.93 -5.53 -6.72
C LEU A 182 9.58 -5.10 -8.05
N LEU A 183 10.62 -4.28 -7.99
CA LEU A 183 11.37 -3.84 -9.17
C LEU A 183 12.32 -4.90 -9.72
N GLU A 184 12.76 -5.86 -8.90
CA GLU A 184 13.61 -6.97 -9.35
C GLU A 184 12.98 -7.76 -10.53
N PRO A 185 13.80 -8.34 -11.43
CA PRO A 185 13.31 -9.16 -12.53
C PRO A 185 12.40 -10.30 -12.05
N ILE A 186 11.36 -10.60 -12.84
CA ILE A 186 10.47 -11.73 -12.56
C ILE A 186 11.25 -13.03 -12.76
N ARG A 187 11.36 -13.83 -11.70
CA ARG A 187 12.06 -15.12 -11.72
C ARG A 187 11.15 -16.24 -12.19
N ARG A 188 9.91 -16.28 -11.67
CA ARG A 188 8.86 -17.25 -12.03
C ARG A 188 7.93 -16.67 -13.09
N ARG A 189 8.13 -17.07 -14.35
CA ARG A 189 7.48 -16.47 -15.53
C ARG A 189 6.17 -17.14 -15.95
N GLU A 190 5.75 -18.17 -15.23
CA GLU A 190 4.49 -18.87 -15.46
C GLU A 190 3.33 -17.86 -15.46
N PRO A 191 2.34 -17.97 -16.36
CA PRO A 191 1.21 -17.03 -16.42
C PRO A 191 0.47 -16.85 -15.09
N ASP A 192 0.37 -17.91 -14.29
CA ASP A 192 -0.31 -17.91 -12.99
C ASP A 192 0.61 -17.65 -11.79
N SER A 193 1.87 -17.29 -12.03
CA SER A 193 2.83 -16.97 -10.97
C SER A 193 2.37 -15.76 -10.16
N ALA A 194 2.20 -15.94 -8.84
CA ALA A 194 1.92 -14.86 -7.92
C ALA A 194 3.01 -13.76 -7.95
N GLU A 195 4.29 -14.16 -8.12
CA GLU A 195 5.41 -13.22 -8.26
C GLU A 195 5.25 -12.35 -9.51
N ARG A 196 4.82 -12.94 -10.62
CA ARG A 196 4.59 -12.22 -11.86
C ARG A 196 3.44 -11.23 -11.70
N LYS A 197 2.28 -11.69 -11.23
CA LYS A 197 1.08 -10.88 -11.05
C LYS A 197 1.34 -9.66 -10.16
N VAL A 198 1.98 -9.84 -9.00
CA VAL A 198 2.25 -8.73 -8.07
C VAL A 198 3.26 -7.71 -8.64
N LYS A 199 4.31 -8.18 -9.34
CA LYS A 199 5.31 -7.27 -9.94
C LYS A 199 4.77 -6.52 -11.15
N GLU A 200 3.95 -7.16 -11.99
CA GLU A 200 3.29 -6.49 -13.12
C GLU A 200 2.26 -5.48 -12.62
N PHE A 201 1.46 -5.83 -11.60
CA PHE A 201 0.52 -4.90 -10.96
C PHE A 201 1.22 -3.68 -10.35
N TYR A 202 2.36 -3.88 -9.68
CA TYR A 202 3.16 -2.75 -9.18
C TYR A 202 3.66 -1.86 -10.32
N ARG A 203 4.18 -2.45 -11.41
CA ARG A 203 4.62 -1.69 -12.59
C ARG A 203 3.51 -0.90 -13.27
N SER A 204 2.28 -1.42 -13.30
CA SER A 204 1.14 -0.65 -13.82
C SER A 204 0.79 0.54 -12.93
N CYS A 205 0.93 0.40 -11.60
CA CYS A 205 0.64 1.47 -10.65
C CYS A 205 1.63 2.66 -10.76
N ILE A 206 2.93 2.38 -10.93
CA ILE A 206 3.95 3.44 -11.01
C ILE A 206 4.10 4.06 -12.41
N ASN A 207 3.42 3.53 -13.42
CA ASN A 207 3.51 4.04 -14.80
C ASN A 207 2.58 5.23 -15.01
N VAL A 208 2.96 6.37 -14.44
CA VAL A 208 2.19 7.63 -14.53
C VAL A 208 1.95 8.08 -15.98
N GLN A 209 2.89 7.79 -16.89
CA GLN A 209 2.73 8.15 -18.31
C GLN A 209 1.54 7.45 -18.98
N GLU A 210 1.34 6.16 -18.70
CA GLU A 210 0.19 5.44 -19.25
C GLU A 210 -1.12 5.87 -18.53
N ILE A 211 -1.06 6.14 -17.22
CA ILE A 211 -2.21 6.66 -16.47
C ILE A 211 -2.66 8.01 -17.04
N ASP A 212 -1.73 8.95 -17.26
CA ASP A 212 -2.03 10.27 -17.83
C ASP A 212 -2.55 10.18 -19.27
N LYS A 213 -2.05 9.21 -20.05
CA LYS A 213 -2.52 8.95 -21.41
C LYS A 213 -3.94 8.40 -21.46
N LEU A 214 -4.33 7.54 -20.51
CA LEU A 214 -5.68 6.99 -20.40
C LEU A 214 -6.67 8.02 -19.84
N GLY A 215 -6.20 8.97 -19.02
CA GLY A 215 -7.04 10.02 -18.46
C GLY A 215 -8.25 9.46 -17.69
N SER A 216 -9.43 10.00 -17.97
CA SER A 216 -10.70 9.61 -17.33
C SER A 216 -11.39 8.42 -17.98
N ASP A 217 -10.86 7.88 -19.08
CA ASP A 217 -11.56 6.86 -19.89
C ASP A 217 -11.90 5.59 -19.07
N PRO A 218 -10.98 5.02 -18.26
CA PRO A 218 -11.30 3.84 -17.46
C PRO A 218 -12.41 4.09 -16.44
N MET A 219 -12.44 5.28 -15.84
CA MET A 219 -13.51 5.65 -14.91
C MET A 219 -14.84 5.82 -15.65
N THR A 220 -14.82 6.44 -16.84
CA THR A 220 -16.02 6.62 -17.67
C THR A 220 -16.63 5.29 -18.10
N GLU A 221 -15.80 4.29 -18.42
CA GLU A 221 -16.28 2.93 -18.71
C GLU A 221 -16.99 2.29 -17.49
N VAL A 222 -16.43 2.45 -16.29
CA VAL A 222 -17.07 1.98 -15.04
C VAL A 222 -18.42 2.65 -14.85
N ILE A 223 -18.47 3.97 -15.05
CA ILE A 223 -19.68 4.80 -14.95
C ILE A 223 -20.76 4.31 -15.92
N ASP A 224 -20.40 4.11 -17.18
CA ASP A 224 -21.31 3.66 -18.22
C ASP A 224 -21.81 2.24 -17.95
N SER A 225 -20.94 1.36 -17.43
CA SER A 225 -21.33 0.02 -17.00
C SER A 225 -22.35 0.03 -15.84
N CYS A 226 -22.36 1.10 -15.04
CA CYS A 226 -23.33 1.35 -13.98
C CYS A 226 -24.58 2.11 -14.47
N GLY A 227 -24.65 2.51 -15.74
CA GLY A 227 -25.80 3.21 -16.32
C GLY A 227 -25.67 4.73 -16.45
N GLY A 228 -24.47 5.29 -16.22
CA GLY A 228 -24.17 6.70 -16.48
C GLY A 228 -24.74 7.70 -15.46
N TRP A 229 -24.28 8.95 -15.51
CA TRP A 229 -24.61 9.99 -14.51
C TRP A 229 -25.55 11.08 -15.02
N ASP A 230 -25.81 11.15 -16.34
CA ASP A 230 -26.32 12.35 -16.98
C ASP A 230 -27.40 12.09 -18.05
N MET A 231 -28.64 12.42 -17.70
CA MET A 231 -29.80 12.35 -18.59
C MET A 231 -30.54 13.69 -18.66
N ALA A 232 -29.81 14.82 -18.61
CA ALA A 232 -30.43 16.15 -18.68
C ALA A 232 -30.34 16.83 -20.07
N GLY A 233 -30.11 16.07 -21.14
CA GLY A 233 -30.12 16.56 -22.52
C GLY A 233 -31.31 16.14 -23.38
N ALA A 234 -32.19 15.26 -22.89
CA ALA A 234 -33.37 14.83 -23.66
C ALA A 234 -34.60 15.68 -23.27
N PRO A 235 -35.15 16.49 -24.20
CA PRO A 235 -36.30 17.33 -23.89
C PRO A 235 -37.51 16.49 -23.46
N PRO A 236 -38.39 17.00 -22.58
CA PRO A 236 -39.51 16.24 -22.02
C PRO A 236 -40.53 15.68 -23.04
N LYS A 237 -40.42 16.02 -24.33
CA LYS A 237 -41.38 15.64 -25.38
C LYS A 237 -40.77 15.49 -26.79
N THR A 238 -39.52 15.04 -26.92
CA THR A 238 -38.99 14.60 -28.23
C THR A 238 -38.95 13.08 -28.26
N PRO A 239 -39.52 12.40 -29.28
CA PRO A 239 -39.46 10.95 -29.42
C PRO A 239 -38.03 10.52 -29.79
N GLY A 240 -37.16 10.49 -28.78
CA GLY A 240 -35.88 9.78 -28.79
C GLY A 240 -35.86 8.65 -27.74
N TRP A 241 -37.02 8.32 -27.17
CA TRP A 241 -37.24 7.41 -26.06
C TRP A 241 -37.77 6.03 -26.51
N GLU A 242 -37.93 5.85 -27.81
CA GLU A 242 -38.24 4.58 -28.51
C GLU A 242 -37.33 4.42 -29.74
N ARG A 243 -36.06 4.87 -29.67
CA ARG A 243 -35.09 4.32 -30.63
C ARG A 243 -34.73 2.93 -30.12
N GLU A 244 -35.00 1.90 -30.92
CA GLU A 244 -34.29 0.64 -30.83
C GLU A 244 -32.78 0.96 -30.67
N GLY A 245 -32.23 0.69 -29.48
CA GLY A 245 -30.80 0.90 -29.18
C GLY A 245 -30.40 1.99 -28.18
N ALA A 246 -31.31 2.72 -27.53
CA ALA A 246 -30.93 3.54 -26.35
C ALA A 246 -30.73 2.66 -25.10
N PRO A 247 -29.67 2.83 -24.29
CA PRO A 247 -29.51 2.05 -23.07
C PRO A 247 -30.66 2.34 -22.10
N GLN A 248 -31.50 1.34 -21.84
CA GLN A 248 -32.39 1.39 -20.68
C GLN A 248 -31.51 1.46 -19.43
N ARG A 249 -31.85 2.35 -18.49
CA ARG A 249 -31.14 2.37 -17.20
C ARG A 249 -31.15 0.95 -16.62
N PRO A 250 -30.01 0.44 -16.13
CA PRO A 250 -30.02 -0.80 -15.38
C PRO A 250 -31.02 -0.65 -14.25
N ASP A 251 -31.79 -1.71 -14.02
CA ASP A 251 -32.61 -1.87 -12.83
C ASP A 251 -31.77 -1.47 -11.59
N PHE A 252 -32.37 -0.79 -10.62
CA PHE A 252 -31.65 -0.38 -9.42
C PHE A 252 -30.91 -1.54 -8.72
N ASN A 253 -31.43 -2.77 -8.79
CA ASN A 253 -30.70 -3.95 -8.30
C ASN A 253 -29.50 -4.34 -9.19
N GLU A 254 -29.56 -4.10 -10.50
CA GLU A 254 -28.41 -4.31 -11.38
C GLU A 254 -27.34 -3.24 -11.10
N LEU A 255 -27.72 -1.98 -10.86
CA LEU A 255 -26.78 -0.96 -10.39
C LEU A 255 -26.10 -1.38 -9.07
N LEU A 256 -26.88 -1.80 -8.06
CA LEU A 256 -26.33 -2.28 -6.80
C LEU A 256 -25.44 -3.52 -6.97
N TYR A 257 -25.80 -4.44 -7.87
CA TYR A 257 -24.95 -5.58 -8.22
C TYR A 257 -23.63 -5.12 -8.84
N ARG A 258 -23.65 -4.16 -9.77
CA ARG A 258 -22.42 -3.63 -10.38
C ARG A 258 -21.53 -2.98 -9.32
N THR A 259 -22.08 -2.09 -8.50
CA THR A 259 -21.28 -1.37 -7.50
C THR A 259 -20.77 -2.32 -6.41
N GLN A 260 -21.63 -3.12 -5.80
CA GLN A 260 -21.26 -3.96 -4.65
C GLN A 260 -20.62 -5.29 -5.07
N GLY A 261 -21.18 -5.97 -6.07
CA GLY A 261 -20.75 -7.31 -6.50
C GLY A 261 -19.57 -7.32 -7.46
N VAL A 262 -19.43 -6.32 -8.33
CA VAL A 262 -18.32 -6.24 -9.31
C VAL A 262 -17.21 -5.30 -8.84
N TYR A 263 -17.58 -4.11 -8.35
CA TYR A 263 -16.61 -3.07 -7.96
C TYR A 263 -16.36 -2.98 -6.45
N SER A 264 -16.97 -3.86 -5.64
CA SER A 264 -16.80 -3.91 -4.18
C SER A 264 -17.02 -2.55 -3.48
N THR A 265 -17.90 -1.73 -4.03
CA THR A 265 -18.28 -0.41 -3.51
C THR A 265 -19.65 -0.50 -2.88
N ALA A 266 -19.70 -0.37 -1.57
CA ALA A 266 -20.94 -0.36 -0.81
C ALA A 266 -21.72 0.94 -1.05
N VAL A 267 -23.04 0.80 -1.23
CA VAL A 267 -23.96 1.92 -1.44
C VAL A 267 -25.21 1.61 -0.63
N PHE A 268 -25.64 2.55 0.20
CA PHE A 268 -26.74 2.43 1.18
C PHE A 268 -26.57 1.42 2.31
N PHE A 269 -25.88 0.30 2.10
CA PHE A 269 -25.62 -0.72 3.11
C PHE A 269 -24.37 -1.51 2.71
N SER A 270 -23.67 -2.06 3.70
CA SER A 270 -22.57 -2.98 3.47
C SER A 270 -23.09 -4.41 3.42
N LEU A 271 -22.48 -5.22 2.57
CA LEU A 271 -22.75 -6.65 2.44
C LEU A 271 -21.41 -7.36 2.49
N THR A 272 -21.24 -8.22 3.50
CA THR A 272 -20.01 -8.96 3.73
C THR A 272 -20.30 -10.42 4.07
N VAL A 273 -19.31 -11.29 3.93
CA VAL A 273 -19.36 -12.66 4.42
C VAL A 273 -18.29 -12.80 5.49
N ASN A 274 -18.73 -12.98 6.73
CA ASN A 274 -17.87 -13.07 7.90
C ASN A 274 -18.16 -14.37 8.67
N VAL A 275 -17.27 -14.71 9.60
CA VAL A 275 -17.54 -15.76 10.59
C VAL A 275 -18.78 -15.39 11.39
N ASP A 276 -19.68 -16.34 11.61
CA ASP A 276 -20.90 -16.11 12.39
C ASP A 276 -20.55 -15.94 13.88
N ASP A 277 -20.86 -14.77 14.44
CA ASP A 277 -20.55 -14.40 15.83
C ASP A 277 -21.14 -15.38 16.86
N LYS A 278 -22.26 -16.06 16.54
CA LYS A 278 -22.87 -17.09 17.41
C LYS A 278 -22.49 -18.52 17.03
N ASN A 279 -21.80 -18.73 15.92
CA ASN A 279 -21.30 -20.03 15.51
C ASN A 279 -20.03 -19.89 14.65
N SER A 280 -18.87 -19.89 15.31
CA SER A 280 -17.57 -19.70 14.64
C SER A 280 -17.15 -20.83 13.69
N SER A 281 -17.94 -21.89 13.55
CA SER A 281 -17.67 -23.00 12.61
C SER A 281 -18.24 -22.76 11.22
N ARG A 282 -19.01 -21.68 11.02
CA ARG A 282 -19.59 -21.30 9.74
C ARG A 282 -19.42 -19.81 9.46
N ASN A 283 -19.53 -19.45 8.18
CA ASN A 283 -19.69 -18.07 7.76
C ASN A 283 -21.18 -17.73 7.64
N ALA A 284 -21.50 -16.44 7.73
CA ALA A 284 -22.82 -15.89 7.50
C ALA A 284 -22.72 -14.64 6.63
N ILE A 285 -23.77 -14.41 5.82
CA ILE A 285 -23.96 -13.13 5.13
C ILE A 285 -24.33 -12.09 6.19
N ARG A 286 -23.59 -10.98 6.21
CA ARG A 286 -23.79 -9.89 7.16
C ARG A 286 -24.12 -8.60 6.40
N ILE A 287 -25.20 -7.93 6.83
CA ILE A 287 -25.63 -6.63 6.34
C ILE A 287 -25.55 -5.60 7.48
N ASP A 288 -24.92 -4.47 7.22
CA ASP A 288 -24.80 -3.36 8.18
C ASP A 288 -24.99 -2.00 7.48
N GLN A 289 -25.04 -0.93 8.27
CA GLN A 289 -25.12 0.43 7.78
C GLN A 289 -23.88 0.81 6.94
N GLU A 290 -24.09 1.57 5.87
CA GLU A 290 -23.02 2.12 5.01
C GLU A 290 -23.62 3.18 4.06
N GLY A 291 -22.77 3.90 3.33
CA GLY A 291 -23.19 4.81 2.26
C GLY A 291 -22.95 6.28 2.56
N LEU A 292 -22.11 6.58 3.54
CA LEU A 292 -21.55 7.91 3.75
C LEU A 292 -20.15 7.96 3.16
N THR A 293 -19.84 9.02 2.43
CA THR A 293 -18.47 9.23 1.92
C THR A 293 -17.55 9.81 3.00
N LEU A 294 -18.07 10.69 3.86
CA LEU A 294 -17.32 11.20 5.01
C LEU A 294 -17.32 10.16 6.14
N PRO A 295 -16.23 10.07 6.92
CA PRO A 295 -16.00 8.95 7.85
C PRO A 295 -16.96 8.90 9.04
N ASP A 296 -17.65 9.99 9.37
CA ASP A 296 -18.62 10.00 10.47
C ASP A 296 -19.81 10.90 10.15
N ARG A 297 -20.99 10.50 10.66
CA ARG A 297 -22.24 11.23 10.47
C ARG A 297 -22.22 12.65 11.03
N SER A 298 -21.45 12.91 12.09
CA SER A 298 -21.34 14.23 12.72
C SER A 298 -20.77 15.27 11.77
N LEU A 299 -19.95 14.88 10.80
CA LEU A 299 -19.42 15.81 9.78
C LEU A 299 -20.50 16.36 8.85
N TYR A 300 -21.63 15.66 8.69
CA TYR A 300 -22.78 16.14 7.91
C TYR A 300 -23.75 16.99 8.75
N LEU A 301 -23.83 16.70 10.06
CA LEU A 301 -24.85 17.24 10.96
C LEU A 301 -24.32 18.35 11.89
N GLY A 302 -23.00 18.42 12.03
CA GLY A 302 -22.28 19.34 12.91
C GLY A 302 -22.34 20.79 12.43
N GLN A 303 -22.26 21.70 13.38
CA GLN A 303 -22.21 23.15 13.15
C GLN A 303 -20.92 23.78 13.66
N ASP A 304 -19.98 22.96 14.14
CA ASP A 304 -18.65 23.40 14.51
C ASP A 304 -17.83 23.79 13.26
N GLU A 305 -16.78 24.58 13.50
CA GLU A 305 -15.97 25.16 12.43
C GLU A 305 -15.33 24.11 11.53
N ASP A 306 -14.88 22.99 12.10
CA ASP A 306 -14.21 21.92 11.36
C ASP A 306 -15.20 21.15 10.48
N SER A 307 -16.35 20.75 11.02
CA SER A 307 -17.41 20.10 10.24
C SER A 307 -17.86 20.96 9.06
N VAL A 308 -18.06 22.27 9.30
CA VAL A 308 -18.47 23.21 8.23
C VAL A 308 -17.40 23.32 7.14
N LYS A 309 -16.12 23.43 7.53
CA LYS A 309 -15.00 23.49 6.57
C LYS A 309 -14.86 22.19 5.77
N ILE A 310 -14.96 21.03 6.43
CA ILE A 310 -14.84 19.71 5.80
C ILE A 310 -15.99 19.50 4.81
N LEU A 311 -17.23 19.77 5.21
CA LEU A 311 -18.39 19.62 4.33
C LEU A 311 -18.32 20.57 3.11
N ALA A 312 -17.81 21.79 3.30
CA ALA A 312 -17.57 22.72 2.20
C ALA A 312 -16.48 22.22 1.22
N ALA A 313 -15.38 21.67 1.75
CA ALA A 313 -14.32 21.07 0.93
C ALA A 313 -14.81 19.83 0.17
N TYR A 314 -15.58 18.97 0.83
CA TYR A 314 -16.20 17.79 0.22
C TYR A 314 -17.12 18.17 -0.94
N LYS A 315 -17.96 19.20 -0.76
CA LYS A 315 -18.81 19.73 -1.83
C LYS A 315 -17.98 20.24 -3.02
N ALA A 316 -16.93 21.00 -2.76
CA ALA A 316 -16.06 21.51 -3.83
C ALA A 316 -15.36 20.38 -4.60
N LEU A 317 -14.90 19.34 -3.89
CA LEU A 317 -14.33 18.14 -4.50
C LEU A 317 -15.34 17.42 -5.39
N MET A 318 -16.57 17.19 -4.88
CA MET A 318 -17.63 16.53 -5.62
C MET A 318 -18.02 17.28 -6.90
N GLU A 319 -18.18 18.60 -6.82
CA GLU A 319 -18.47 19.43 -8.00
C GLU A 319 -17.38 19.34 -9.06
N ARG A 320 -16.12 19.33 -8.63
CA ARG A 320 -14.98 19.18 -9.54
C ARG A 320 -14.95 17.81 -10.20
N LEU A 321 -15.11 16.73 -9.44
CA LEU A 321 -15.10 15.36 -9.96
C LEU A 321 -16.26 15.11 -10.93
N LEU A 322 -17.47 15.55 -10.57
CA LEU A 322 -18.64 15.47 -11.46
C LEU A 322 -18.40 16.22 -12.77
N SER A 323 -17.79 17.41 -12.72
CA SER A 323 -17.47 18.18 -13.92
C SER A 323 -16.40 17.51 -14.77
N MET A 324 -15.35 16.97 -14.15
CA MET A 324 -14.25 16.28 -14.85
C MET A 324 -14.72 14.99 -15.53
N LEU A 325 -15.73 14.33 -14.98
CA LEU A 325 -16.29 13.07 -15.48
C LEU A 325 -17.56 13.29 -16.31
N GLY A 326 -17.80 14.53 -16.76
CA GLY A 326 -18.78 14.83 -17.81
C GLY A 326 -20.23 15.02 -17.34
N ALA A 327 -20.51 15.14 -16.04
CA ALA A 327 -21.89 15.35 -15.56
C ALA A 327 -22.37 16.80 -15.80
N HIS A 328 -23.51 16.95 -16.48
CA HIS A 328 -24.23 18.22 -16.60
C HIS A 328 -24.78 18.68 -15.25
N ASN A 329 -24.79 20.00 -15.04
CA ASN A 329 -25.26 20.64 -13.80
C ASN A 329 -24.58 20.07 -12.54
N ALA A 330 -23.26 19.88 -12.59
CA ALA A 330 -22.45 19.33 -11.49
C ALA A 330 -22.73 19.99 -10.13
N THR A 331 -22.88 21.32 -10.06
CA THR A 331 -23.22 22.06 -8.84
C THR A 331 -24.60 21.76 -8.28
N GLN A 332 -25.57 21.39 -9.12
CA GLN A 332 -26.89 20.98 -8.63
C GLN A 332 -26.85 19.53 -8.16
N LYS A 333 -26.20 18.65 -8.93
CA LYS A 333 -26.01 17.24 -8.58
C LYS A 333 -25.23 17.08 -7.28
N SER A 334 -24.18 17.86 -7.06
CA SER A 334 -23.41 17.83 -5.81
C SER A 334 -24.30 18.12 -4.59
N LYS A 335 -25.18 19.12 -4.68
CA LYS A 335 -26.13 19.46 -3.62
C LYS A 335 -27.14 18.35 -3.38
N GLU A 336 -27.65 17.74 -4.45
CA GLU A 336 -28.60 16.62 -4.37
C GLU A 336 -27.98 15.39 -3.70
N ILE A 337 -26.74 15.03 -4.09
CA ILE A 337 -25.98 13.93 -3.50
C ILE A 337 -25.70 14.21 -2.02
N ILE A 338 -25.17 15.39 -1.67
CA ILE A 338 -24.91 15.75 -0.27
C ILE A 338 -26.19 15.75 0.54
N HIS A 339 -27.31 16.20 -0.01
CA HIS A 339 -28.60 16.14 0.66
C HIS A 339 -29.05 14.69 0.90
N LEU A 340 -28.86 13.77 -0.07
CA LEU A 340 -29.12 12.35 0.12
C LEU A 340 -28.22 11.75 1.20
N GLU A 341 -26.91 12.00 1.14
CA GLU A 341 -25.97 11.54 2.17
C GLU A 341 -26.29 12.13 3.55
N THR A 342 -26.75 13.37 3.64
CA THR A 342 -27.18 13.98 4.91
C THR A 342 -28.42 13.27 5.48
N ARG A 343 -29.36 12.86 4.61
CA ARG A 343 -30.52 12.04 5.04
C ARG A 343 -30.07 10.67 5.55
N LEU A 344 -29.09 10.04 4.89
CA LEU A 344 -28.48 8.80 5.36
C LEU A 344 -27.78 9.01 6.70
N ALA A 345 -26.95 10.07 6.81
CA ALA A 345 -26.23 10.41 8.04
C ALA A 345 -27.18 10.64 9.22
N ASN A 346 -28.39 11.13 8.97
CA ASN A 346 -29.39 11.31 10.02
C ASN A 346 -29.90 9.97 10.61
N ILE A 347 -29.95 8.90 9.80
CA ILE A 347 -30.44 7.58 10.20
C ILE A 347 -29.32 6.62 10.61
N THR A 348 -28.08 6.87 10.20
CA THR A 348 -26.87 6.11 10.60
C THR A 348 -26.63 6.26 12.10
N VAL A 349 -26.23 5.20 12.80
CA VAL A 349 -25.82 5.29 14.21
C VAL A 349 -24.29 5.44 14.27
N SER A 350 -23.73 6.38 15.03
CA SER A 350 -22.27 6.53 15.07
C SER A 350 -21.61 5.29 15.70
N GLU A 351 -20.42 4.91 15.22
CA GLU A 351 -19.65 3.79 15.80
C GLU A 351 -19.23 4.05 17.25
N TYR A 352 -19.22 5.31 17.68
CA TYR A 352 -18.91 5.70 19.06
C TYR A 352 -20.13 5.63 20.01
N ASP A 353 -21.34 5.48 19.46
CA ASP A 353 -22.56 5.34 20.23
C ASP A 353 -22.55 4.02 21.01
N ASP A 354 -23.08 4.02 22.23
CA ASP A 354 -23.16 2.81 23.06
C ASP A 354 -23.96 1.69 22.38
N GLN A 355 -24.91 2.05 21.51
CA GLN A 355 -25.69 1.10 20.70
C GLN A 355 -24.83 0.24 19.76
N ARG A 356 -23.63 0.70 19.38
CA ARG A 356 -22.73 -0.03 18.45
C ARG A 356 -21.53 -0.70 19.12
N LYS A 357 -21.38 -0.56 20.44
CA LYS A 357 -20.26 -1.16 21.19
C LYS A 357 -20.45 -2.65 21.48
N ASP A 358 -21.69 -3.10 21.64
CA ASP A 358 -22.02 -4.49 21.93
C ASP A 358 -22.65 -5.19 20.72
N ILE A 359 -21.80 -5.89 19.95
CA ILE A 359 -22.20 -6.67 18.77
C ILE A 359 -23.32 -7.67 19.10
N SER A 360 -23.35 -8.22 20.32
CA SER A 360 -24.36 -9.22 20.70
C SER A 360 -25.78 -8.63 20.71
N THR A 361 -25.91 -7.33 21.00
CA THR A 361 -27.19 -6.60 20.98
C THR A 361 -27.63 -6.22 19.57
N MET A 362 -26.67 -6.01 18.67
CA MET A 362 -26.92 -5.70 17.26
C MET A 362 -27.17 -6.94 16.41
N TYR A 363 -26.76 -8.12 16.88
CA TYR A 363 -26.89 -9.37 16.15
C TYR A 363 -28.37 -9.75 15.96
N ASN A 364 -28.92 -9.48 14.78
CA ASN A 364 -30.26 -9.94 14.39
C ASN A 364 -30.15 -10.97 13.27
N ARG A 365 -30.38 -12.24 13.59
CA ARG A 365 -30.45 -13.31 12.60
C ARG A 365 -31.88 -13.43 12.08
N ILE A 366 -32.05 -13.17 10.79
CA ILE A 366 -33.34 -13.22 10.09
C ILE A 366 -33.21 -14.04 8.81
N THR A 367 -34.33 -14.46 8.23
CA THR A 367 -34.31 -15.09 6.90
C THR A 367 -34.32 -14.06 5.78
N LEU A 368 -33.87 -14.45 4.59
CA LEU A 368 -33.97 -13.62 3.38
C LEU A 368 -35.41 -13.18 3.08
N ARG A 369 -36.41 -14.04 3.35
CA ARG A 369 -37.84 -13.68 3.30
C ARG A 369 -38.19 -12.56 4.28
N GLN A 370 -37.69 -12.62 5.51
CA GLN A 370 -37.95 -11.57 6.51
C GLN A 370 -37.27 -10.26 6.13
N LEU A 371 -36.04 -10.30 5.60
CA LEU A 371 -35.34 -9.12 5.09
C LEU A 371 -36.15 -8.43 3.97
N GLN A 372 -36.71 -9.21 3.05
CA GLN A 372 -37.57 -8.71 1.98
C GLN A 372 -38.81 -7.97 2.49
N ASN A 373 -39.35 -8.37 3.65
CA ASN A 373 -40.48 -7.70 4.29
C ASN A 373 -40.07 -6.41 5.02
N ILE A 374 -38.88 -6.39 5.64
CA ILE A 374 -38.36 -5.23 6.38
C ILE A 374 -37.97 -4.10 5.42
N ALA A 375 -37.32 -4.43 4.31
CA ALA A 375 -36.85 -3.48 3.31
C ALA A 375 -37.34 -3.84 1.90
N PRO A 376 -38.63 -3.59 1.57
CA PRO A 376 -39.24 -4.05 0.32
C PRO A 376 -38.80 -3.28 -0.93
N SER A 377 -38.06 -2.18 -0.79
CA SER A 377 -37.62 -1.36 -1.93
C SER A 377 -36.56 -2.03 -2.81
N LEU A 378 -35.99 -3.16 -2.36
CA LEU A 378 -34.98 -3.94 -3.06
C LEU A 378 -35.48 -5.36 -3.32
N HIS A 379 -35.00 -5.98 -4.39
CA HIS A 379 -35.24 -7.39 -4.66
C HIS A 379 -34.06 -8.20 -4.11
N TRP A 380 -34.02 -8.38 -2.78
CA TRP A 380 -32.87 -8.91 -2.05
C TRP A 380 -32.38 -10.24 -2.59
N LYS A 381 -33.29 -11.20 -2.79
CA LYS A 381 -32.92 -12.51 -3.34
C LYS A 381 -32.21 -12.39 -4.69
N ARG A 382 -32.76 -11.59 -5.60
CA ARG A 382 -32.16 -11.38 -6.92
C ARG A 382 -30.79 -10.72 -6.83
N LEU A 383 -30.61 -9.76 -5.93
CA LEU A 383 -29.33 -9.11 -5.70
C LEU A 383 -28.29 -10.10 -5.14
N LEU A 384 -28.65 -10.87 -4.10
CA LEU A 384 -27.75 -11.84 -3.49
C LEU A 384 -27.40 -12.98 -4.44
N ASP A 385 -28.37 -13.53 -5.16
CA ASP A 385 -28.14 -14.58 -6.15
C ASP A 385 -27.11 -14.14 -7.21
N ARG A 386 -27.19 -12.87 -7.63
CA ARG A 386 -26.26 -12.27 -8.60
C ARG A 386 -24.87 -12.06 -8.02
N ILE A 387 -24.77 -11.57 -6.78
CA ILE A 387 -23.49 -11.34 -6.10
C ILE A 387 -22.76 -12.66 -5.83
N PHE A 388 -23.47 -13.66 -5.31
CA PHE A 388 -22.87 -14.95 -4.92
C PHE A 388 -22.81 -15.97 -6.06
N HIS A 389 -23.40 -15.66 -7.21
CA HIS A 389 -23.53 -16.59 -8.34
C HIS A 389 -24.18 -17.92 -7.93
N ASP A 390 -25.17 -17.84 -7.03
CA ASP A 390 -25.87 -18.99 -6.44
C ASP A 390 -27.39 -18.73 -6.39
N ASN A 391 -28.20 -19.76 -6.20
CA ASN A 391 -29.65 -19.64 -6.04
C ASN A 391 -30.04 -19.84 -4.57
N LEU A 392 -29.95 -18.77 -3.78
CA LEU A 392 -30.19 -18.83 -2.35
C LEU A 392 -31.65 -19.14 -2.03
N SER A 393 -31.87 -19.93 -0.99
CA SER A 393 -33.21 -20.18 -0.46
C SER A 393 -33.79 -18.90 0.15
N GLU A 394 -35.11 -18.73 0.09
CA GLU A 394 -35.79 -17.65 0.82
C GLU A 394 -35.66 -17.81 2.35
N ASP A 395 -35.31 -19.00 2.81
CA ASP A 395 -35.06 -19.33 4.21
C ASP A 395 -33.57 -19.23 4.59
N GLU A 396 -32.71 -18.75 3.68
CA GLU A 396 -31.29 -18.47 3.97
C GLU A 396 -31.16 -17.52 5.17
N GLU A 397 -30.32 -17.87 6.13
CA GLU A 397 -30.11 -17.07 7.34
C GLU A 397 -29.10 -15.95 7.08
N ILE A 398 -29.51 -14.71 7.37
CA ILE A 398 -28.71 -13.50 7.19
C ILE A 398 -28.62 -12.79 8.54
N VAL A 399 -27.43 -12.28 8.85
CA VAL A 399 -27.19 -11.45 10.03
C VAL A 399 -27.33 -9.98 9.63
N VAL A 400 -28.30 -9.28 10.22
CA VAL A 400 -28.50 -7.84 10.03
C VAL A 400 -28.12 -7.13 11.32
N LEU A 401 -27.14 -6.24 11.23
CA LEU A 401 -26.66 -5.49 12.38
C LEU A 401 -27.39 -4.16 12.61
N ALA A 402 -27.95 -3.59 11.56
CA ALA A 402 -28.60 -2.29 11.59
C ALA A 402 -30.02 -2.37 11.01
N THR A 403 -30.89 -3.18 11.61
CA THR A 403 -32.26 -3.45 11.10
C THR A 403 -33.08 -2.17 10.89
N ASP A 404 -33.10 -1.27 11.87
CA ASP A 404 -33.81 0.01 11.79
C ASP A 404 -33.26 0.91 10.67
N TYR A 405 -31.93 0.89 10.49
CA TYR A 405 -31.28 1.63 9.42
C TYR A 405 -31.69 1.09 8.05
N ILE A 406 -31.67 -0.23 7.86
CA ILE A 406 -32.05 -0.89 6.60
C ILE A 406 -33.52 -0.62 6.24
N GLN A 407 -34.42 -0.61 7.23
CA GLN A 407 -35.81 -0.21 7.02
C GLN A 407 -35.92 1.25 6.56
N LYS A 408 -35.25 2.19 7.24
CA LYS A 408 -35.28 3.62 6.88
C LYS A 408 -34.61 3.89 5.53
N VAL A 409 -33.56 3.16 5.17
CA VAL A 409 -32.95 3.19 3.83
C VAL A 409 -33.98 2.78 2.77
N SER A 410 -34.76 1.73 3.02
CA SER A 410 -35.84 1.32 2.12
C SER A 410 -36.83 2.47 1.86
N ASP A 411 -37.19 3.23 2.89
CA ASP A 411 -38.07 4.39 2.76
C ASP A 411 -37.40 5.56 2.02
N ILE A 412 -36.11 5.81 2.26
CA ILE A 412 -35.33 6.81 1.54
C ILE A 412 -35.27 6.46 0.04
N ILE A 413 -34.99 5.22 -0.31
CA ILE A 413 -34.95 4.76 -1.71
C ILE A 413 -36.31 4.98 -2.37
N LYS A 414 -37.41 4.60 -1.70
CA LYS A 414 -38.77 4.74 -2.24
C LYS A 414 -39.21 6.19 -2.45
N SER A 415 -38.74 7.10 -1.59
CA SER A 415 -39.10 8.53 -1.62
C SER A 415 -38.17 9.39 -2.46
N THR A 416 -37.04 8.85 -2.90
CA THR A 416 -36.04 9.59 -3.68
C THR A 416 -36.23 9.31 -5.16
N SER A 417 -35.98 10.32 -6.01
CA SER A 417 -35.97 10.11 -7.45
C SER A 417 -34.94 9.06 -7.83
N GLN A 418 -35.22 8.27 -8.88
CA GLN A 418 -34.23 7.35 -9.45
C GLN A 418 -33.08 8.06 -10.15
N ARG A 419 -33.23 9.35 -10.47
CA ARG A 419 -32.18 10.18 -11.07
C ARG A 419 -31.07 10.43 -10.08
#